data_AF-A0A536LNQ0-F1
#
_entry.id   AF-A0A536LNQ0-F1
#
_cell.length_a   1.000
_cell.length_b   1.000
_cell.length_c   1.000
_cell.angle_alpha   90.00
_cell.angle_beta   90.00
_cell.angle_gamma   90.00
#
_symmetry.space_group_name_H-M   'P 1'
#
loop_
_entity.id
_entity.type
_entity.pdbx_description
1 polymer ?
#
loop_
_entity_poly.entity_id
_entity_poly.type
_entity_poly.pdbx_seq_one_letter_code
_entity_poly.pdbx_strand_id
1 'polypeptide(L)' 'MDAGLCSTCEHSRVVQSSRGSRFYLCRLSETDARFAKYPRLPVLKCDGYDATPDGKEGGNNQPNDGVSFH' A
#
# COMPACT_ATOMS: atom_id res chain seq x y z
N MET A 1 -8.60 8.80 1.76
CA MET A 1 -7.74 8.99 0.56
C MET A 1 -6.80 7.82 0.56
N ASP A 2 -7.31 6.75 0.00
CA ASP A 2 -6.75 5.42 0.04
C ASP A 2 -5.82 5.30 -1.16
N ALA A 3 -4.57 4.91 -0.92
CA ALA A 3 -3.59 4.81 -2.00
C ALA A 3 -3.74 3.52 -2.82
N GLY A 4 -4.66 2.63 -2.42
CA GLY A 4 -4.81 1.30 -3.00
C GLY A 4 -3.56 0.46 -2.73
N LEU A 5 -3.07 -0.26 -3.73
CA LEU A 5 -1.87 -1.09 -3.63
C LEU A 5 -0.63 -0.28 -3.20
N CYS A 6 -0.55 1.00 -3.55
CA CYS A 6 0.57 1.84 -3.16
C CYS A 6 0.60 2.20 -1.66
N SER A 7 -0.39 1.84 -0.84
CA SER A 7 -0.28 2.03 0.62
C SER A 7 0.58 0.96 1.30
N THR A 8 0.63 -0.24 0.73
CA THR A 8 1.37 -1.40 1.26
C THR A 8 2.48 -1.85 0.33
N CYS A 9 2.87 -1.01 -0.65
CA CYS A 9 3.90 -1.37 -1.62
C CYS A 9 5.30 -1.02 -1.13
N GLU A 10 6.26 -1.94 -1.19
CA GLU A 10 7.66 -1.72 -0.77
C GLU A 10 8.33 -0.64 -1.61
N HIS A 11 8.02 -0.57 -2.90
CA HIS A 11 8.57 0.44 -3.79
C HIS A 11 7.96 1.84 -3.61
N SER A 12 6.83 1.94 -2.90
CA SER A 12 6.18 3.22 -2.64
C SER A 12 6.87 3.98 -1.50
N ARG A 13 6.92 5.30 -1.61
CA ARG A 13 7.43 6.19 -0.56
C ARG A 13 6.42 7.30 -0.29
N VAL A 14 6.00 7.42 0.96
CA VAL A 14 5.10 8.50 1.40
C VAL A 14 5.92 9.75 1.70
N VAL A 15 5.59 10.85 1.02
CA VAL A 15 6.17 12.17 1.22
C VAL A 15 5.11 13.08 1.80
N GLN A 16 5.31 13.54 3.02
CA GLN A 16 4.40 14.45 3.70
C GLN A 16 4.94 15.88 3.60
N SER A 17 4.11 16.80 3.13
CA SER A 17 4.44 18.22 3.06
C SER A 17 4.01 18.92 4.34
N SER A 18 4.71 19.99 4.73
CA SER A 18 4.41 20.81 5.91
C SER A 18 3.00 21.41 5.91
N ARG A 19 2.33 21.45 4.76
CA ARG A 19 0.94 21.88 4.56
C ARG A 19 -0.08 20.75 4.77
N GLY A 20 0.34 19.59 5.29
CA GLY A 20 -0.52 18.44 5.59
C GLY A 20 -0.87 17.55 4.39
N SER A 21 -0.39 17.88 3.19
CA SER A 21 -0.60 17.05 1.99
C SER A 21 0.34 15.84 2.00
N ARG A 22 -0.20 14.66 1.68
CA ARG A 22 0.57 13.42 1.54
C ARG A 22 0.63 13.02 0.07
N PHE A 23 1.82 12.74 -0.42
CA PHE A 23 2.07 12.28 -1.78
C PHE A 23 2.72 10.90 -1.73
N TYR A 24 2.41 10.06 -2.71
CA TYR A 24 3.03 8.76 -2.88
C TYR A 24 3.96 8.84 -4.08
N LEU A 25 5.22 8.44 -3.88
CA LEU A 25 6.24 8.38 -4.91
C LEU A 25 6.57 6.92 -5.20
N CYS A 26 6.58 6.54 -6.48
CA CYS A 26 6.99 5.20 -6.90
C CYS A 26 8.49 5.20 -7.24
N ARG A 27 9.30 4.43 -6.51
CA ARG A 27 10.76 4.33 -6.75
C ARG A 27 11.09 3.54 -8.02
N LEU A 28 10.21 2.64 -8.47
CA LEU A 28 10.39 1.91 -9.73
C LEU A 28 10.47 2.84 -10.95
N SER A 29 9.86 4.03 -10.86
CA SER A 29 9.96 5.06 -11.91
C SER A 29 11.39 5.51 -12.18
N GLU A 30 12.31 5.33 -11.23
CA GLU A 30 13.72 5.73 -11.37
C GLU A 30 14.49 4.77 -12.27
N THR A 31 14.12 3.48 -12.25
CA THR A 31 14.76 2.40 -13.01
C THR A 31 13.98 2.01 -14.27
N ASP A 32 12.66 2.21 -14.25
CA ASP A 32 11.75 1.76 -15.31
C ASP A 32 10.71 2.85 -15.60
N ALA A 33 10.81 3.44 -16.80
CA ALA A 33 9.96 4.54 -17.24
C ALA A 33 8.49 4.14 -17.47
N ARG A 34 8.14 2.85 -17.44
CA ARG A 34 6.74 2.40 -17.49
C ARG A 34 5.97 2.78 -16.23
N PHE A 35 6.67 3.02 -15.12
CA PHE A 35 6.06 3.43 -13.86
C PHE A 35 6.05 4.95 -13.73
N ALA A 36 4.90 5.52 -13.40
CA ALA A 36 4.79 6.95 -13.11
C ALA A 36 5.41 7.27 -11.74
N LYS A 37 6.32 8.26 -11.69
CA LYS A 37 6.92 8.77 -10.45
C LYS A 37 5.89 9.14 -9.38
N TYR A 38 4.79 9.74 -9.83
CA TYR A 38 3.64 10.09 -8.99
C TYR A 38 2.40 9.39 -9.53
N PRO A 39 2.07 8.17 -9.05
CA PRO A 39 0.91 7.44 -9.53
C PRO A 39 -0.39 8.16 -9.16
N ARG A 40 -1.39 8.03 -10.03
CA ARG A 40 -2.76 8.53 -9.77
C ARG A 40 -3.43 7.60 -8.77
N LEU A 41 -3.84 8.13 -7.62
CA LEU A 41 -4.49 7.37 -6.56
C LEU A 41 -6.02 7.34 -6.74
N PRO A 42 -6.71 6.26 -6.31
CA PRO A 42 -6.16 5.01 -5.76
C PRO A 42 -5.56 4.10 -6.85
N VAL A 43 -4.43 3.44 -6.55
CA VAL A 43 -3.83 2.46 -7.47
C VAL A 43 -4.48 1.11 -7.24
N LEU A 44 -5.31 0.67 -8.19
CA LEU A 44 -6.01 -0.62 -8.10
C LEU A 44 -5.23 -1.78 -8.75
N LYS A 45 -4.31 -1.47 -9.67
CA LYS A 45 -3.48 -2.44 -10.37
C LYS A 45 -2.08 -1.87 -10.58
N CYS A 46 -1.06 -2.63 -10.23
CA CYS A 46 0.34 -2.26 -10.43
C CYS A 46 1.14 -3.53 -10.73
N ASP A 47 1.76 -3.62 -11.90
CA ASP A 47 2.51 -4.82 -12.32
C ASP A 47 3.82 -5.01 -11.54
N GLY A 48 4.33 -3.94 -10.93
CA GLY A 48 5.48 -3.96 -10.01
C GLY A 48 5.07 -3.80 -8.55
N TYR A 49 3.87 -4.24 -8.16
CA TYR A 49 3.47 -4.24 -6.76
C TYR A 49 4.25 -5.30 -5.99
N ASP A 50 4.85 -4.88 -4.88
CA ASP A 50 5.52 -5.77 -3.94
C ASP A 50 5.05 -5.42 -2.53
N ALA A 51 4.48 -6.38 -1.80
CA ALA A 51 3.86 -6.10 -0.51
C ALA A 51 4.93 -5.92 0.57
N THR A 52 4.89 -4.79 1.28
CA THR A 52 5.74 -4.63 2.47
C THR A 52 5.35 -5.68 3.51
N PRO A 53 6.34 -6.30 4.18
CA PRO A 53 6.06 -7.24 5.26
C PRO A 53 5.34 -6.57 6.46
N ASP A 54 5.42 -5.24 6.56
CA ASP A 54 4.74 -4.42 7.57
C ASP A 54 3.33 -3.98 7.15
N GLY A 55 2.93 -4.24 5.90
CA GLY A 55 1.59 -3.98 5.38
C GLY A 55 0.58 -4.99 5.90
N LYS A 56 0.39 -5.07 7.23
CA LYS A 56 -0.69 -5.84 7.85
C LYS A 56 -2.02 -5.28 7.35
N GLU A 57 -2.54 -5.97 6.36
CA GLU A 57 -3.89 -5.92 5.85
C GLU A 57 -4.90 -5.88 7.01
N GLY A 58 -5.70 -4.81 7.06
CA GLY A 58 -6.98 -4.85 7.75
C GLY A 58 -7.92 -5.76 6.95
N GLY A 59 -7.91 -7.06 7.25
CA GLY A 59 -8.74 -8.09 6.66
C GLY A 59 -8.98 -9.21 7.67
N ASN A 60 -10.14 -9.16 8.31
CA ASN A 60 -10.56 -9.95 9.47
C ASN A 60 -10.55 -11.48 9.22
N ASN A 61 -9.93 -12.25 10.11
CA ASN A 61 -10.48 -13.54 10.52
C ASN A 61 -10.05 -13.82 11.97
N GLN A 62 -10.76 -13.23 12.92
CA GLN A 62 -10.86 -13.77 14.26
C GLN A 62 -11.36 -15.22 14.12
N PRO A 63 -10.56 -16.26 14.44
CA PRO A 63 -11.15 -17.56 14.66
C PRO A 63 -12.12 -17.38 15.83
N ASN A 64 -13.41 -17.51 15.53
CA ASN A 64 -14.40 -17.74 16.55
C ASN A 64 -14.12 -19.15 17.11
N ASP A 65 -13.18 -19.26 18.03
CA ASP A 65 -12.96 -20.45 18.84
C ASP A 65 -14.12 -20.59 19.84
N GLY A 66 -15.30 -20.89 19.30
CA GLY A 66 -16.48 -21.29 20.05
C GLY A 66 -16.65 -22.81 19.97
N VAL A 67 -15.98 -23.56 20.86
CA VAL A 67 -16.35 -24.91 21.38
C VAL A 67 -15.30 -25.31 22.45
N SER A 68 -15.58 -25.67 23.71
CA SER A 68 -16.47 -26.72 24.23
C SER A 68 -16.90 -26.49 25.69
N PHE A 69 -18.05 -27.07 26.00
CA PHE A 69 -18.73 -27.27 27.28
C PHE A 69 -17.86 -27.83 28.44
N HIS A 70 -18.05 -27.29 29.65
CA HIS A 70 -18.09 -28.02 30.93
C HIS A 70 -19.07 -27.35 31.89
#